data_AF-A0A358DCX2-F1
#
_entry.id   AF-A0A358DCX2-F1
#
_cell.length_a   1.000
_cell.length_b   1.000
_cell.length_c   1.000
_cell.angle_alpha   90.00
_cell.angle_beta   90.00
_cell.angle_gamma   90.00
#
_symmetry.space_group_name_H-M   'P 1'
#
loop_
_entity.id
_entity.type
_entity.pdbx_description
1 polymer ?
#
loop_
_entity_poly.entity_id
_entity_poly.type
_entity_poly.pdbx_seq_one_letter_code
_entity_poly.pdbx_strand_id
1 'polypeptide(L)'
;MVARIRDDEVLVDAGLRTLGRIPFSELPAEIDGKPREALSVGDKVEALVLDSQYGRLPILSVAMLRERLAWSERSVKGSVRAQTSDPEAPGFQRRGERSVSKPIEYQLLDPVEFLQPNRRLFIDTNVFMATSASRAGGLKRLFERGHNTILANGNPIVVPTKVVDELTKQSRIDASGESAERAEAIKKAGAALTFLESASDVGLVRKDLGDDTNPYADDLFLKLFERFADTYEMCLLTHDITIKLRIRLLAHRLSKRLFVGVLTRSGDLEVDSDESLFQRGFRKYKRHATHIAEGNGTFKDQSEAAALKPLLHDFGKAFGLKEPTVNPAPRVPGSSSPKPQQSVAPTPINPFSPRTTLRPSDTPLTSSVIPTQGDPVTRVSADRSGSLVLGALLGEGGEG
;
A
#
# COMPACT_ATOMS: atom_id res chain seq x y z
N MET A 1 34.59 -7.19 20.98
CA MET A 1 35.92 -7.28 20.34
C MET A 1 35.77 -8.02 19.02
N VAL A 2 36.30 -7.49 17.91
CA VAL A 2 36.21 -8.13 16.59
C VAL A 2 36.97 -9.45 16.61
N ALA A 3 36.25 -10.55 16.39
CA ALA A 3 36.80 -11.89 16.39
C ALA A 3 37.16 -12.35 14.97
N ARG A 4 36.36 -11.95 13.96
CA ARG A 4 36.59 -12.33 12.56
C ARG A 4 35.88 -11.37 11.60
N ILE A 5 36.44 -11.15 10.42
CA ILE A 5 35.85 -10.34 9.36
C ILE A 5 35.62 -11.21 8.12
N ARG A 6 34.38 -11.26 7.63
CA ARG A 6 33.98 -11.91 6.37
C ARG A 6 33.67 -10.86 5.31
N ASP A 7 33.19 -11.29 4.15
CA ASP A 7 32.93 -10.42 2.99
C ASP A 7 31.52 -9.79 3.02
N ASP A 8 30.66 -10.19 3.97
CA ASP A 8 29.29 -9.71 4.17
C ASP A 8 28.94 -9.36 5.62
N GLU A 9 29.78 -9.79 6.58
CA GLU A 9 29.55 -9.59 8.01
C GLU A 9 30.85 -9.50 8.84
N VAL A 10 30.76 -8.87 10.01
CA VAL A 10 31.80 -8.85 11.05
C VAL A 10 31.32 -9.62 12.27
N LEU A 11 32.10 -10.59 12.72
CA LEU A 11 31.83 -11.35 13.94
C LEU A 11 32.54 -10.71 15.13
N VAL A 12 31.79 -10.49 16.20
CA VAL A 12 32.24 -9.79 17.40
C VAL A 12 32.00 -10.66 18.62
N ASP A 13 33.04 -10.84 19.44
CA ASP A 13 32.89 -11.33 20.80
C ASP A 13 32.35 -10.19 21.67
N ALA A 14 31.07 -10.29 22.05
CA ALA A 14 30.37 -9.33 22.89
C ALA A 14 30.29 -9.77 24.36
N GLY A 15 31.06 -10.79 24.79
CA GLY A 15 30.95 -11.39 26.12
C GLY A 15 29.67 -12.20 26.33
N LEU A 16 29.03 -12.62 25.23
CA LEU A 16 27.85 -13.49 25.22
C LEU A 16 28.28 -14.96 25.05
N ARG A 17 27.36 -15.91 25.30
CA ARG A 17 27.60 -17.36 25.10
C ARG A 17 27.99 -17.73 23.67
N THR A 18 27.68 -16.88 22.69
CA THR A 18 28.00 -17.05 21.27
C THR A 18 28.47 -15.73 20.68
N LEU A 19 29.25 -15.76 19.60
CA LEU A 19 29.64 -14.56 18.86
C LEU A 19 28.41 -13.78 18.36
N GLY A 20 28.48 -12.46 18.34
CA GLY A 20 27.54 -11.59 17.66
C GLY A 20 27.97 -11.31 16.21
N ARG A 21 27.00 -10.95 15.38
CA ARG A 21 27.14 -10.69 13.95
C ARG A 21 26.72 -9.25 13.65
N ILE A 22 27.58 -8.48 12.99
CA ILE A 22 27.25 -7.17 12.41
C ILE A 22 27.21 -7.33 10.88
N PRO A 23 26.02 -7.35 10.25
CA PRO A 23 25.92 -7.26 8.79
C PRO A 23 26.56 -5.97 8.26
N PHE A 24 27.08 -5.97 7.04
CA PHE A 24 27.70 -4.75 6.50
C PHE A 24 26.75 -3.56 6.38
N SER A 25 25.47 -3.82 6.12
CA SER A 25 24.43 -2.78 6.14
C SER A 25 24.27 -2.09 7.51
N GLU A 26 24.80 -2.70 8.57
CA GLU A 26 24.73 -2.21 9.95
C GLU A 26 26.06 -1.61 10.44
N LEU A 27 27.08 -1.53 9.57
CA LEU A 27 28.26 -0.70 9.76
C LEU A 27 27.95 0.75 9.36
N PRO A 28 28.62 1.75 9.95
CA PRO A 28 28.47 3.14 9.54
C PRO A 28 28.85 3.32 8.06
N ALA A 29 28.13 4.19 7.35
CA ALA A 29 28.34 4.47 5.93
C ALA A 29 29.76 4.94 5.57
N GLU A 30 30.54 5.39 6.56
CA GLU A 30 31.95 5.77 6.41
C GLU A 30 32.87 4.56 6.13
N ILE A 31 32.40 3.33 6.32
CA ILE A 31 33.14 2.06 6.15
C ILE A 31 32.85 1.41 4.77
N ASP A 32 32.46 2.21 3.79
CA ASP A 32 31.93 1.75 2.49
C ASP A 32 32.84 0.74 1.76
N GLY A 33 32.25 -0.40 1.40
CA GLY A 33 32.78 -1.38 0.45
C GLY A 33 33.83 -2.38 0.94
N LYS A 34 34.63 -2.11 1.98
CA LYS A 34 35.72 -3.02 2.39
C LYS A 34 36.05 -2.97 3.89
N PRO A 35 35.30 -3.67 4.76
CA PRO A 35 35.52 -3.61 6.21
C PRO A 35 36.85 -4.21 6.67
N ARG A 36 37.57 -4.99 5.84
CA ARG A 36 38.96 -5.37 6.11
C ARG A 36 39.94 -4.19 6.04
N GLU A 37 39.56 -3.09 5.41
CA GLU A 37 40.36 -1.85 5.35
C GLU A 37 40.02 -0.89 6.51
N ALA A 38 38.84 -1.03 7.14
CA ALA A 38 38.36 -0.15 8.22
C ALA A 38 38.37 -0.78 9.63
N LEU A 39 38.40 -2.11 9.73
CA LEU A 39 38.40 -2.85 10.99
C LEU A 39 39.45 -3.96 10.93
N SER A 40 40.11 -4.21 12.06
CA SER A 40 41.05 -5.30 12.27
C SER A 40 40.53 -6.28 13.32
N VAL A 41 40.93 -7.55 13.20
CA VAL A 41 40.67 -8.55 14.25
C VAL A 41 41.37 -8.08 15.53
N GLY A 42 40.61 -8.04 16.64
CA GLY A 42 41.05 -7.47 17.91
C GLY A 42 40.46 -6.09 18.24
N ASP A 43 39.86 -5.40 17.28
CA ASP A 43 39.30 -4.06 17.51
C ASP A 43 38.13 -4.08 18.49
N LYS A 44 38.00 -3.02 19.29
CA LYS A 44 36.84 -2.81 20.16
C LYS A 44 35.79 -2.00 19.40
N VAL A 45 34.58 -2.56 19.31
CA VAL A 45 33.45 -1.96 18.62
C VAL A 45 32.26 -1.99 19.55
N GLU A 46 31.60 -0.84 19.72
CA GLU A 46 30.33 -0.72 20.41
C GLU A 46 29.20 -0.85 19.40
N ALA A 47 28.20 -1.69 19.70
CA ALA A 47 27.08 -1.96 18.81
C ALA A 47 25.80 -2.21 19.61
N LEU A 48 24.67 -1.82 19.04
CA LEU A 48 23.34 -2.10 19.57
C LEU A 48 22.94 -3.53 19.22
N VAL A 49 22.42 -4.31 20.18
CA VAL A 49 21.84 -5.63 19.90
C VAL A 49 20.48 -5.43 19.23
N LEU A 50 20.35 -5.87 17.97
CA LEU A 50 19.11 -5.79 17.18
C LEU A 50 18.23 -7.03 17.34
N ASP A 51 18.85 -8.21 17.44
CA ASP A 51 18.15 -9.48 17.63
C ASP A 51 19.02 -10.45 18.44
N SER A 52 18.42 -11.11 19.43
CA SER A 52 19.07 -12.15 20.23
C SER A 52 18.14 -13.36 20.36
N GLN A 53 18.09 -14.18 19.32
CA GLN A 53 17.36 -15.46 19.32
C GLN A 53 18.26 -16.60 19.80
N TYR A 54 17.70 -17.48 20.64
CA TYR A 54 18.41 -18.66 21.14
C TYR A 54 18.76 -19.62 19.98
N GLY A 55 20.04 -20.00 19.84
CA GLY A 55 20.51 -20.89 18.78
C GLY A 55 20.91 -20.21 17.46
N ARG A 56 20.88 -18.88 17.38
CA ARG A 56 21.39 -18.08 16.24
C ARG A 56 22.39 -17.03 16.71
N LEU A 57 23.29 -16.60 15.83
CA LEU A 57 24.23 -15.51 16.15
C LEU A 57 23.43 -14.20 16.30
N PRO A 58 23.48 -13.52 17.46
CA PRO A 58 22.79 -12.26 17.67
C PRO A 58 23.22 -11.21 16.67
N ILE A 59 22.27 -10.44 16.14
CA ILE A 59 22.52 -9.38 15.16
C ILE A 59 22.79 -8.08 15.92
N LEU A 60 23.85 -7.38 15.52
CA LEU A 60 24.36 -6.17 16.15
C LEU A 60 24.47 -5.03 15.12
N SER A 61 24.30 -3.77 15.56
CA SER A 61 24.42 -2.59 14.68
C SER A 61 25.19 -1.44 15.30
N VAL A 62 26.23 -1.00 14.61
CA VAL A 62 27.04 0.17 14.99
C VAL A 62 26.39 1.45 14.46
N ALA A 63 25.82 1.38 13.25
CA ALA A 63 25.12 2.49 12.61
C ALA A 63 23.96 3.00 13.48
N MET A 64 23.10 2.08 13.95
CA MET A 64 21.97 2.45 14.81
C MET A 64 22.39 2.99 16.17
N LEU A 65 23.49 2.48 16.75
CA LEU A 65 24.02 3.00 18.01
C LEU A 65 24.47 4.45 17.86
N ARG A 66 25.20 4.77 16.78
CA ARG A 66 25.68 6.14 16.50
C ARG A 66 24.54 7.13 16.26
N GLU A 67 23.51 6.72 15.53
CA GLU A 67 22.34 7.58 15.31
C GLU A 67 21.60 7.89 16.62
N ARG A 68 21.42 6.87 17.46
CA ARG A 68 20.77 7.02 18.78
C ARG A 68 21.52 8.00 19.69
N LEU A 69 22.86 7.95 19.68
CA LEU A 69 23.68 8.91 20.41
C LEU A 69 23.57 10.33 19.82
N ALA A 70 23.61 10.47 18.49
CA ALA A 70 23.49 11.76 17.81
C ALA A 70 22.10 12.43 18.00
N TRP A 71 21.04 11.65 18.23
CA TRP A 71 19.71 12.18 18.55
C TRP A 71 19.59 12.63 20.01
N SER A 72 20.26 11.94 20.94
CA SER A 72 20.31 12.34 22.34
C SER A 72 20.97 13.71 22.50
N GLU A 73 22.10 13.94 21.82
CA GLU A 73 22.80 15.24 21.85
C GLU A 73 22.00 16.39 21.24
N ARG A 74 21.23 16.13 20.17
CA ARG A 74 20.37 17.14 19.52
C ARG A 74 19.16 17.52 20.38
N SER A 75 18.56 16.55 21.06
CA SER A 75 17.38 16.79 21.91
C SER A 75 17.70 17.68 23.12
N VAL A 76 18.91 17.56 23.68
CA VAL A 76 19.36 18.42 24.80
C VAL A 76 19.54 19.89 24.36
N LYS A 77 19.99 20.14 23.11
CA LYS A 77 20.19 21.50 22.59
C LYS A 77 18.89 22.22 22.17
N GLY A 78 17.83 21.48 21.84
CA GLY A 78 16.55 22.04 21.38
C GLY A 78 15.65 22.64 22.48
N SER A 79 15.86 22.27 23.75
CA SER A 79 14.95 22.61 24.85
C SER A 79 15.10 24.05 25.41
N VAL A 80 16.11 24.83 24.98
CA VAL A 80 16.46 26.10 25.64
C VAL A 80 15.81 27.34 25.00
N ARG A 81 15.10 27.22 23.86
CA ARG A 81 14.84 28.40 22.99
C ARG A 81 13.40 28.88 22.78
N ALA A 82 12.40 28.43 23.55
CA ALA A 82 11.01 28.83 23.29
C ALA A 82 10.21 29.21 24.55
N GLN A 83 10.49 30.39 25.11
CA GLN A 83 9.55 31.14 25.96
C GLN A 83 9.80 32.66 25.81
N THR A 84 8.93 33.36 25.08
CA THR A 84 8.54 34.78 25.30
C THR A 84 7.25 35.09 24.52
N SER A 85 6.40 35.92 25.12
CA SER A 85 4.94 36.10 24.96
C SER A 85 4.49 37.38 24.20
N ASP A 86 3.30 37.30 23.58
CA ASP A 86 2.19 38.29 23.36
C ASP A 86 2.43 39.63 22.58
N PRO A 87 1.41 40.47 22.18
CA PRO A 87 -0.08 40.40 22.28
C PRO A 87 -0.94 40.86 21.02
N GLU A 88 -2.27 40.79 21.21
CA GLU A 88 -3.51 41.27 20.51
C GLU A 88 -3.55 42.37 19.40
N ALA A 89 -4.51 42.23 18.44
CA ALA A 89 -5.68 43.13 18.16
C ALA A 89 -6.42 42.71 16.83
N PRO A 90 -7.53 43.37 16.39
CA PRO A 90 -8.93 43.24 16.84
C PRO A 90 -9.93 42.77 15.74
N GLY A 91 -11.19 42.53 16.13
CA GLY A 91 -12.18 41.74 15.38
C GLY A 91 -12.85 42.34 14.12
N PHE A 92 -13.51 41.44 13.37
CA PHE A 92 -14.47 41.77 12.31
C PHE A 92 -15.68 40.82 12.33
N GLN A 93 -16.84 41.37 11.97
CA GLN A 93 -18.18 40.84 12.24
C GLN A 93 -18.52 39.46 11.66
N ARG A 94 -19.29 38.69 12.44
CA ARG A 94 -20.01 37.49 12.04
C ARG A 94 -21.02 37.82 10.93
N ARG A 95 -20.87 37.17 9.77
CA ARG A 95 -21.97 36.94 8.82
C ARG A 95 -22.18 35.44 8.70
N GLY A 96 -23.40 35.02 8.99
CA GLY A 96 -23.76 33.61 9.03
C GLY A 96 -23.68 32.98 7.66
N GLU A 97 -22.87 31.93 7.57
CA GLU A 97 -23.08 30.84 6.64
C GLU A 97 -23.18 29.57 7.48
N ARG A 98 -24.37 28.97 7.52
CA ARG A 98 -24.52 27.57 7.89
C ARG A 98 -23.92 26.75 6.76
N SER A 99 -22.60 26.60 6.76
CA SER A 99 -21.99 25.42 6.14
C SER A 99 -22.25 24.27 7.11
N VAL A 100 -23.29 23.47 6.82
CA VAL A 100 -23.28 22.09 7.30
C VAL A 100 -22.17 21.41 6.52
N SER A 101 -20.92 21.56 7.00
CA SER A 101 -19.81 20.76 6.54
C SER A 101 -20.24 19.31 6.72
N LYS A 102 -20.44 18.58 5.62
CA LYS A 102 -20.55 17.13 5.69
C LYS A 102 -19.37 16.64 6.52
N PRO A 103 -19.58 15.73 7.48
CA PRO A 103 -18.46 15.15 8.22
C PRO A 103 -17.44 14.63 7.21
N ILE A 104 -16.17 14.96 7.44
CA ILE A 104 -15.08 14.51 6.59
C ILE A 104 -15.10 12.97 6.62
N GLU A 105 -15.56 12.34 5.53
CA GLU A 105 -15.71 10.88 5.47
C GLU A 105 -14.35 10.18 5.48
N TYR A 106 -13.30 10.86 5.02
CA TYR A 106 -11.94 10.36 4.87
C TYR A 106 -10.88 11.46 5.03
N GLN A 107 -9.71 11.10 5.58
CA GLN A 107 -8.50 11.91 5.58
C GLN A 107 -7.59 11.51 4.42
N LEU A 108 -7.00 12.50 3.74
CA LEU A 108 -5.97 12.26 2.73
C LEU A 108 -4.57 12.35 3.36
N LEU A 109 -3.73 11.36 3.10
CA LEU A 109 -2.31 11.32 3.50
C LEU A 109 -1.43 11.08 2.28
N ASP A 110 -0.18 11.55 2.33
CA ASP A 110 0.81 11.20 1.32
C ASP A 110 1.52 9.89 1.72
N PRO A 111 1.24 8.76 1.06
CA PRO A 111 1.88 7.48 1.40
C PRO A 111 3.40 7.46 1.18
N VAL A 112 3.98 8.41 0.43
CA VAL A 112 5.45 8.57 0.29
C VAL A 112 6.11 8.85 1.64
N GLU A 113 5.37 9.40 2.61
CA GLU A 113 5.87 9.61 3.96
C GLU A 113 6.27 8.29 4.65
N PHE A 114 5.76 7.13 4.21
CA PHE A 114 6.08 5.81 4.78
C PHE A 114 7.31 5.15 4.13
N LEU A 115 7.98 5.86 3.23
CA LEU A 115 9.22 5.44 2.57
C LEU A 115 10.47 5.94 3.32
N GLN A 116 10.30 6.53 4.50
CA GLN A 116 11.39 6.94 5.40
C GLN A 116 11.97 5.75 6.19
N PRO A 117 13.24 5.77 6.62
CA PRO A 117 13.91 4.60 7.21
C PRO A 117 13.19 3.95 8.41
N ASN A 118 12.50 4.75 9.23
CA ASN A 118 11.73 4.31 10.40
C ASN A 118 10.24 4.03 10.11
N ARG A 119 9.88 3.85 8.83
CA ARG A 119 8.49 3.65 8.40
C ARG A 119 8.40 2.55 7.35
N ARG A 120 7.23 1.92 7.22
CA ARG A 120 7.01 0.86 6.23
C ARG A 120 5.68 1.03 5.50
N LEU A 121 5.73 0.91 4.18
CA LEU A 121 4.55 0.90 3.31
C LEU A 121 4.31 -0.52 2.79
N PHE A 122 3.10 -1.03 3.00
CA PHE A 122 2.65 -2.35 2.58
C PHE A 122 1.58 -2.25 1.51
N ILE A 123 1.57 -3.19 0.56
CA ILE A 123 0.53 -3.29 -0.47
C ILE A 123 -0.12 -4.67 -0.45
N ASP A 124 -1.45 -4.68 -0.43
CA ASP A 124 -2.30 -5.88 -0.50
C ASP A 124 -2.62 -6.30 -1.96
N THR A 125 -2.97 -7.57 -2.17
CA THR A 125 -3.31 -8.17 -3.47
C THR A 125 -4.40 -7.39 -4.21
N ASN A 126 -5.44 -6.97 -3.49
CA ASN A 126 -6.60 -6.29 -4.06
C ASN A 126 -6.28 -4.94 -4.70
N VAL A 127 -5.13 -4.34 -4.36
CA VAL A 127 -4.68 -3.08 -4.92
C VAL A 127 -4.16 -3.29 -6.35
N PHE A 128 -3.42 -4.37 -6.57
CA PHE A 128 -2.89 -4.75 -7.89
C PHE A 128 -4.00 -5.19 -8.86
N MET A 129 -5.03 -5.86 -8.35
CA MET A 129 -6.13 -6.39 -9.17
C MET A 129 -7.26 -5.39 -9.41
N ALA A 130 -7.10 -4.13 -8.99
CA ALA A 130 -8.16 -3.14 -9.05
C ALA A 130 -8.54 -2.76 -10.51
N THR A 131 -9.80 -2.98 -10.86
CA THR A 131 -10.37 -2.68 -12.20
C THR A 131 -11.13 -1.34 -12.24
N SER A 132 -11.41 -0.73 -11.09
CA SER A 132 -12.20 0.49 -11.01
C SER A 132 -11.49 1.69 -11.67
N ALA A 133 -12.14 2.31 -12.66
CA ALA A 133 -11.61 3.47 -13.37
C ALA A 133 -11.29 4.68 -12.46
N SER A 134 -11.98 4.80 -11.33
CA SER A 134 -11.74 5.87 -10.34
C SER A 134 -10.39 5.77 -9.63
N ARG A 135 -9.72 4.60 -9.69
CA ARG A 135 -8.42 4.34 -9.01
C ARG A 135 -7.30 3.95 -9.98
N ALA A 136 -7.62 3.83 -11.27
CA ALA A 136 -6.66 3.43 -12.30
C ALA A 136 -5.46 4.39 -12.34
N GLY A 137 -4.25 3.82 -12.32
CA GLY A 137 -3.00 4.57 -12.33
C GLY A 137 -2.50 5.05 -10.96
N GLY A 138 -3.23 4.79 -9.87
CA GLY A 138 -2.80 5.19 -8.51
C GLY A 138 -1.45 4.60 -8.11
N LEU A 139 -1.24 3.29 -8.35
CA LEU A 139 0.03 2.63 -8.06
C LEU A 139 1.17 3.25 -8.86
N LYS A 140 0.99 3.46 -10.17
CA LYS A 140 1.96 4.15 -11.02
C LYS A 140 2.35 5.51 -10.44
N ARG A 141 1.37 6.34 -10.05
CA ARG A 141 1.63 7.63 -9.42
C ARG A 141 2.39 7.54 -8.09
N LEU A 142 2.07 6.54 -7.27
CA LEU A 142 2.79 6.29 -6.01
C LEU A 142 4.28 5.97 -6.29
N PHE A 143 4.56 5.06 -7.21
CA PHE A 143 5.94 4.71 -7.57
C PHE A 143 6.68 5.88 -8.22
N GLU A 144 6.05 6.63 -9.14
CA GLU A 144 6.63 7.84 -9.74
C GLU A 144 7.02 8.89 -8.70
N ARG A 145 6.21 9.07 -7.65
CA ARG A 145 6.51 10.04 -6.57
C ARG A 145 7.52 9.50 -5.58
N GLY A 146 7.47 8.19 -5.32
CA GLY A 146 8.24 7.53 -4.28
C GLY A 146 9.64 7.08 -4.70
N HIS A 147 9.93 6.92 -6.01
CA HIS A 147 11.12 6.21 -6.47
C HIS A 147 12.43 6.76 -5.88
N ASN A 148 12.64 8.09 -5.92
CA ASN A 148 13.85 8.71 -5.38
C ASN A 148 13.97 8.47 -3.87
N THR A 149 12.85 8.56 -3.15
CA THR A 149 12.82 8.37 -1.70
C THR A 149 13.15 6.93 -1.32
N ILE A 150 12.62 5.95 -2.08
CA ILE A 150 12.90 4.52 -1.86
C ILE A 150 14.40 4.25 -2.01
N LEU A 151 14.98 4.69 -3.13
CA LEU A 151 16.38 4.45 -3.44
C LEU A 151 17.31 5.18 -2.47
N ALA A 152 17.02 6.44 -2.15
CA ALA A 152 17.83 7.24 -1.23
C ALA A 152 17.85 6.65 0.19
N ASN A 153 16.75 6.06 0.65
CA ASN A 153 16.61 5.52 1.99
C ASN A 153 16.86 4.02 2.09
N GLY A 154 17.03 3.32 0.96
CA GLY A 154 17.07 1.85 0.92
C GLY A 154 15.84 1.20 1.56
N ASN A 155 14.67 1.84 1.45
CA ASN A 155 13.43 1.41 2.11
C ASN A 155 12.36 1.05 1.07
N PRO A 156 12.44 -0.14 0.46
CA PRO A 156 11.50 -0.58 -0.56
C PRO A 156 10.10 -0.79 0.01
N ILE A 157 9.11 -0.63 -0.87
CA ILE A 157 7.73 -0.97 -0.57
C ILE A 157 7.63 -2.48 -0.30
N VAL A 158 6.90 -2.86 0.73
CA VAL A 158 6.77 -4.24 1.17
C VAL A 158 5.55 -4.88 0.54
N VAL A 159 5.77 -5.94 -0.23
CA VAL A 159 4.71 -6.78 -0.78
C VAL A 159 4.90 -8.19 -0.22
N PRO A 160 4.15 -8.59 0.82
CA PRO A 160 4.39 -9.87 1.47
C PRO A 160 4.31 -11.06 0.52
N THR A 161 5.05 -12.13 0.81
CA THR A 161 5.12 -13.33 -0.06
C THR A 161 3.74 -13.92 -0.33
N LYS A 162 2.81 -13.85 0.63
CA LYS A 162 1.42 -14.31 0.46
C LYS A 162 0.61 -13.49 -0.55
N VAL A 163 0.93 -12.20 -0.73
CA VAL A 163 0.34 -11.38 -1.78
C VAL A 163 0.82 -11.86 -3.15
N VAL A 164 2.11 -12.16 -3.28
CA VAL A 164 2.69 -12.73 -4.51
C VAL A 164 2.10 -14.11 -4.83
N ASP A 165 1.95 -14.96 -3.82
CA ASP A 165 1.31 -16.27 -3.96
C ASP A 165 -0.13 -16.14 -4.47
N GLU A 166 -0.89 -15.20 -3.91
CA GLU A 166 -2.27 -14.96 -4.33
C GLU A 166 -2.33 -14.44 -5.78
N LEU A 167 -1.51 -13.44 -6.14
CA LEU A 167 -1.42 -12.97 -7.53
C LEU A 167 -1.05 -14.10 -8.50
N THR A 168 -0.15 -15.00 -8.10
CA THR A 168 0.26 -16.18 -8.87
C THR A 168 -0.89 -17.18 -9.06
N LYS A 169 -1.71 -17.40 -8.03
CA LYS A 169 -2.90 -18.25 -8.16
C LYS A 169 -3.92 -17.60 -9.09
N GLN A 170 -4.15 -16.30 -8.93
CA GLN A 170 -5.13 -15.54 -9.72
C GLN A 170 -4.75 -15.48 -11.20
N SER A 171 -3.47 -15.30 -11.53
CA SER A 171 -2.99 -15.23 -12.91
C SER A 171 -3.06 -16.56 -13.68
N ARG A 172 -3.16 -17.69 -12.98
CA ARG A 172 -3.31 -19.03 -13.58
C ARG A 172 -4.75 -19.43 -13.89
N ILE A 173 -5.73 -18.63 -13.48
CA ILE A 173 -7.15 -18.91 -13.76
C ILE A 173 -7.43 -18.66 -15.24
N ASP A 174 -8.13 -19.59 -15.90
CA ASP A 174 -8.60 -19.38 -17.26
C ASP A 174 -9.69 -18.31 -17.28
N ALA A 175 -9.41 -17.20 -17.96
CA ALA A 175 -10.32 -16.06 -18.08
C ALA A 175 -11.41 -16.24 -19.15
N SER A 176 -11.35 -17.30 -19.97
CA SER A 176 -12.23 -17.48 -21.14
C SER A 176 -13.73 -17.62 -20.80
N GLY A 177 -14.04 -18.14 -19.61
CA GLY A 177 -15.40 -18.31 -19.10
C GLY A 177 -15.83 -17.28 -18.04
N GLU A 178 -14.98 -16.29 -17.77
CA GLU A 178 -15.19 -15.34 -16.68
C GLU A 178 -15.94 -14.08 -17.14
N SER A 179 -16.55 -13.37 -16.19
CA SER A 179 -17.11 -12.04 -16.48
C SER A 179 -16.01 -11.08 -16.95
N ALA A 180 -16.34 -10.08 -17.77
CA ALA A 180 -15.35 -9.12 -18.30
C ALA A 180 -14.53 -8.44 -17.19
N GLU A 181 -15.17 -8.10 -16.07
CA GLU A 181 -14.50 -7.52 -14.90
C GLU A 181 -13.52 -8.50 -14.26
N ARG A 182 -13.91 -9.76 -14.14
CA ARG A 182 -13.08 -10.81 -13.54
C ARG A 182 -11.91 -11.20 -14.43
N ALA A 183 -12.13 -11.28 -15.74
CA ALA A 183 -11.09 -11.49 -16.74
C ALA A 183 -10.04 -10.37 -16.72
N GLU A 184 -10.46 -9.11 -16.59
CA GLU A 184 -9.54 -7.97 -16.46
C GLU A 184 -8.75 -8.03 -15.15
N ALA A 185 -9.38 -8.43 -14.04
CA ALA A 185 -8.68 -8.63 -12.76
C ALA A 185 -7.63 -9.75 -12.84
N ILE A 186 -7.92 -10.85 -13.53
CA ILE A 186 -6.97 -11.96 -13.78
C ILE A 186 -5.78 -11.45 -14.62
N LYS A 187 -6.05 -10.71 -15.69
CA LYS A 187 -5.01 -10.10 -16.53
C LYS A 187 -4.12 -9.15 -15.73
N LYS A 188 -4.71 -8.30 -14.88
CA LYS A 188 -3.98 -7.41 -13.97
C LYS A 188 -3.11 -8.17 -12.97
N ALA A 189 -3.56 -9.32 -12.48
CA ALA A 189 -2.73 -10.16 -11.60
C ALA A 189 -1.46 -10.63 -12.30
N GLY A 190 -1.55 -11.05 -13.57
CA GLY A 190 -0.38 -11.39 -14.38
C GLY A 190 0.57 -10.22 -14.61
N ALA A 191 0.03 -9.06 -15.01
CA ALA A 191 0.82 -7.84 -15.22
C ALA A 191 1.51 -7.36 -13.92
N ALA A 192 0.83 -7.51 -12.78
CA ALA A 192 1.39 -7.16 -11.47
C ALA A 192 2.59 -8.03 -11.11
N LEU A 193 2.61 -9.32 -11.46
CA LEU A 193 3.76 -10.20 -11.20
C LEU A 193 5.00 -9.75 -11.97
N THR A 194 4.86 -9.44 -13.26
CA THR A 194 5.96 -8.91 -14.09
C THR A 194 6.48 -7.57 -13.55
N PHE A 195 5.55 -6.70 -13.13
CA PHE A 195 5.92 -5.45 -12.46
C PHE A 195 6.68 -5.70 -11.15
N LEU A 196 6.21 -6.60 -10.29
CA LEU A 196 6.85 -6.90 -9.00
C LEU A 196 8.24 -7.53 -9.17
N GLU A 197 8.46 -8.28 -10.24
CA GLU A 197 9.78 -8.80 -10.60
C GLU A 197 10.72 -7.66 -10.99
N SER A 198 10.36 -6.87 -12.01
CA SER A 198 11.19 -5.75 -12.47
C SER A 198 11.43 -4.69 -11.38
N ALA A 199 10.41 -4.34 -10.58
CA ALA A 199 10.53 -3.39 -9.48
C ALA A 199 11.39 -3.92 -8.33
N SER A 200 11.42 -5.24 -8.11
CA SER A 200 12.30 -5.86 -7.12
C SER A 200 13.76 -5.82 -7.56
N ASP A 201 14.04 -6.01 -8.84
CA ASP A 201 15.41 -6.02 -9.39
C ASP A 201 16.09 -4.65 -9.26
N VAL A 202 15.31 -3.56 -9.32
CA VAL A 202 15.79 -2.20 -9.11
C VAL A 202 15.63 -1.69 -7.67
N GLY A 203 15.25 -2.56 -6.73
CA GLY A 203 15.16 -2.23 -5.30
C GLY A 203 13.99 -1.32 -4.91
N LEU A 204 12.95 -1.21 -5.74
CA LEU A 204 11.74 -0.43 -5.42
C LEU A 204 10.76 -1.21 -4.53
N VAL A 205 10.73 -2.53 -4.69
CA VAL A 205 9.85 -3.44 -3.96
C VAL A 205 10.67 -4.56 -3.33
N ARG A 206 10.23 -5.02 -2.15
CA ARG A 206 10.70 -6.28 -1.56
C ARG A 206 9.54 -7.26 -1.39
N LYS A 207 9.81 -8.54 -1.69
CA LYS A 207 8.83 -9.64 -1.69
C LYS A 207 9.18 -10.83 -0.80
N ASP A 208 10.21 -10.65 0.01
CA ASP A 208 10.84 -11.65 0.87
C ASP A 208 10.24 -11.72 2.29
N LEU A 209 9.13 -11.02 2.54
CA LEU A 209 8.50 -10.98 3.85
C LEU A 209 7.28 -11.90 3.92
N GLY A 210 7.44 -13.05 4.59
CA GLY A 210 6.38 -14.02 4.83
C GLY A 210 6.88 -15.26 5.57
N ASP A 211 5.96 -16.09 6.06
CA ASP A 211 6.27 -17.42 6.59
C ASP A 211 5.43 -18.50 5.89
N ASP A 212 5.91 -19.74 5.91
CA ASP A 212 5.22 -20.90 5.33
C ASP A 212 4.07 -21.41 6.22
N THR A 213 3.87 -20.81 7.39
CA THR A 213 3.02 -21.36 8.46
C THR A 213 1.61 -20.79 8.45
N ASN A 214 1.38 -19.65 7.80
CA ASN A 214 0.06 -19.00 7.76
C ASN A 214 -0.58 -19.00 6.36
N PRO A 215 -1.78 -19.57 6.16
CA PRO A 215 -2.40 -19.65 4.84
C PRO A 215 -2.96 -18.32 4.30
N TYR A 216 -3.18 -17.30 5.15
CA TYR A 216 -3.89 -16.07 4.76
C TYR A 216 -3.04 -14.79 4.90
N ALA A 217 -3.06 -13.94 3.87
CA ALA A 217 -2.33 -12.67 3.83
C ALA A 217 -2.83 -11.67 4.90
N ASP A 218 -4.12 -11.64 5.18
CA ASP A 218 -4.74 -10.76 6.19
C ASP A 218 -4.14 -10.97 7.59
N ASP A 219 -3.98 -12.24 7.97
CA ASP A 219 -3.41 -12.61 9.26
C ASP A 219 -1.89 -12.34 9.28
N LEU A 220 -1.21 -12.42 8.14
CA LEU A 220 0.17 -12.00 8.02
C LEU A 220 0.32 -10.49 8.26
N PHE A 221 -0.52 -9.64 7.65
CA PHE A 221 -0.49 -8.19 7.89
C PHE A 221 -0.69 -7.86 9.36
N LEU A 222 -1.65 -8.48 10.04
CA LEU A 222 -1.89 -8.20 11.46
C LEU A 222 -0.73 -8.64 12.35
N LYS A 223 -0.16 -9.82 12.10
CA LYS A 223 1.03 -10.29 12.82
C LYS A 223 2.22 -9.35 12.62
N LEU A 224 2.43 -8.89 11.39
CA LEU A 224 3.49 -7.92 11.08
C LEU A 224 3.24 -6.60 11.79
N PHE A 225 2.02 -6.07 11.70
CA PHE A 225 1.68 -4.80 12.31
C PHE A 225 1.78 -4.86 13.84
N GLU A 226 1.37 -5.95 14.47
CA GLU A 226 1.48 -6.15 15.92
C GLU A 226 2.94 -6.32 16.34
N ARG A 227 3.71 -7.15 15.64
CA ARG A 227 5.11 -7.43 15.98
C ARG A 227 6.01 -6.20 15.85
N PHE A 228 5.75 -5.37 14.84
CA PHE A 228 6.64 -4.25 14.49
C PHE A 228 6.08 -2.87 14.86
N ALA A 229 4.94 -2.80 15.56
CA ALA A 229 4.31 -1.54 15.96
C ALA A 229 5.22 -0.64 16.83
N ASP A 230 6.13 -1.25 17.59
CA ASP A 230 7.08 -0.54 18.44
C ASP A 230 8.32 -0.05 17.67
N THR A 231 8.56 -0.60 16.48
CA THR A 231 9.74 -0.30 15.67
C THR A 231 9.43 0.70 14.57
N TYR A 232 8.27 0.57 13.90
CA TYR A 232 7.95 1.34 12.70
C TYR A 232 6.58 1.99 12.78
N GLU A 233 6.46 3.17 12.18
CA GLU A 233 5.15 3.64 11.71
C GLU A 233 4.82 2.90 10.42
N MET A 234 3.62 2.34 10.31
CA MET A 234 3.29 1.43 9.21
C MET A 234 2.01 1.85 8.51
N CYS A 235 1.99 1.69 7.19
CA CYS A 235 0.84 1.98 6.35
C CYS A 235 0.51 0.78 5.46
N LEU A 236 -0.75 0.37 5.41
CA LEU A 236 -1.24 -0.66 4.49
C LEU A 236 -2.20 -0.07 3.44
N LEU A 237 -1.90 -0.33 2.17
CA LEU A 237 -2.82 -0.12 1.06
C LEU A 237 -3.70 -1.36 0.90
N THR A 238 -5.01 -1.24 1.15
CA THR A 238 -5.97 -2.34 0.93
C THR A 238 -7.38 -1.82 0.65
N HIS A 239 -8.15 -2.61 -0.10
CA HIS A 239 -9.57 -2.38 -0.31
C HIS A 239 -10.46 -3.13 0.68
N ASP A 240 -9.89 -4.04 1.50
CA ASP A 240 -10.70 -4.84 2.41
C ASP A 240 -11.07 -4.07 3.67
N ILE A 241 -12.38 -3.95 3.91
CA ILE A 241 -12.93 -3.29 5.09
C ILE A 241 -12.63 -4.06 6.38
N THR A 242 -12.57 -5.39 6.35
CA THR A 242 -12.30 -6.23 7.51
C THR A 242 -10.87 -5.98 7.99
N ILE A 243 -9.89 -5.96 7.07
CA ILE A 243 -8.49 -5.63 7.40
C ILE A 243 -8.37 -4.20 7.92
N LYS A 244 -9.03 -3.22 7.26
CA LYS A 244 -9.05 -1.82 7.70
C LYS A 244 -9.52 -1.68 9.15
N LEU A 245 -10.65 -2.32 9.50
CA LEU A 245 -11.19 -2.33 10.86
C LEU A 245 -10.18 -2.91 11.86
N ARG A 246 -9.57 -4.05 11.54
CA ARG A 246 -8.62 -4.73 12.43
C ARG A 246 -7.36 -3.90 12.66
N ILE A 247 -6.75 -3.34 11.62
CA ILE A 247 -5.55 -2.48 11.77
C ILE A 247 -5.88 -1.20 12.51
N ARG A 248 -7.02 -0.56 12.23
CA ARG A 248 -7.41 0.68 12.93
C ARG A 248 -7.67 0.43 14.42
N LEU A 249 -8.31 -0.69 14.77
CA LEU A 249 -8.50 -1.11 16.16
C LEU A 249 -7.16 -1.43 16.84
N LEU A 250 -6.25 -2.11 16.13
CA LEU A 250 -4.89 -2.37 16.61
C LEU A 250 -4.12 -1.08 16.89
N ALA A 251 -4.17 -0.11 15.98
CA ALA A 251 -3.56 1.21 16.13
C ALA A 251 -4.02 1.90 17.41
N HIS A 252 -5.33 1.85 17.69
CA HIS A 252 -5.91 2.40 18.91
C HIS A 252 -5.45 1.64 20.16
N ARG A 253 -5.51 0.30 20.15
CA ARG A 253 -5.09 -0.54 21.28
C ARG A 253 -3.64 -0.32 21.67
N LEU A 254 -2.75 -0.22 20.69
CA LEU A 254 -1.32 -0.05 20.93
C LEU A 254 -0.91 1.41 21.10
N SER A 255 -1.81 2.37 20.82
CA SER A 255 -1.51 3.80 20.74
C SER A 255 -0.33 4.09 19.79
N LYS A 256 -0.35 3.49 18.60
CA LYS A 256 0.72 3.58 17.59
C LYS A 256 0.22 4.19 16.28
N ARG A 257 1.16 4.74 15.49
CA ARG A 257 0.92 5.31 14.17
C ARG A 257 0.85 4.21 13.10
N LEU A 258 -0.30 3.53 13.06
CA LEU A 258 -0.62 2.52 12.05
C LEU A 258 -1.76 3.05 11.18
N PHE A 259 -1.52 3.13 9.87
CA PHE A 259 -2.47 3.65 8.89
C PHE A 259 -2.91 2.56 7.93
N VAL A 260 -4.15 2.69 7.46
CA VAL A 260 -4.71 1.76 6.48
C VAL A 260 -5.72 2.52 5.61
N GLY A 261 -5.60 2.36 4.30
CA GLY A 261 -6.35 3.19 3.37
C GLY A 261 -6.46 2.63 1.98
N VAL A 262 -7.22 3.34 1.16
CA VAL A 262 -7.39 3.07 -0.27
C VAL A 262 -6.48 4.02 -1.03
N LEU A 263 -5.79 3.52 -2.06
CA LEU A 263 -4.99 4.37 -2.93
C LEU A 263 -5.90 5.10 -3.95
N THR A 264 -5.74 6.41 -4.05
CA THR A 264 -6.45 7.24 -5.02
C THR A 264 -5.77 7.21 -6.40
N ARG A 265 -6.43 7.77 -7.41
CA ARG A 265 -5.85 7.99 -8.73
C ARG A 265 -4.62 8.93 -8.72
N SER A 266 -4.52 9.84 -7.75
CA SER A 266 -3.36 10.72 -7.58
C SER A 266 -2.20 10.05 -6.82
N GLY A 267 -2.40 8.81 -6.35
CA GLY A 267 -1.42 8.11 -5.53
C GLY A 267 -1.42 8.54 -4.06
N ASP A 268 -2.46 9.26 -3.62
CA ASP A 268 -2.66 9.61 -2.21
C ASP A 268 -3.41 8.49 -1.48
N LEU A 269 -3.33 8.50 -0.14
CA LEU A 269 -4.00 7.53 0.70
C LEU A 269 -5.29 8.11 1.26
N GLU A 270 -6.42 7.52 0.90
CA GLU A 270 -7.72 7.76 1.55
C GLU A 270 -7.86 6.88 2.80
N VAL A 271 -7.75 7.51 3.97
CA VAL A 271 -7.98 6.90 5.28
C VAL A 271 -9.41 7.20 5.72
N ASP A 272 -10.22 6.16 5.86
CA ASP A 272 -11.60 6.30 6.33
C ASP A 272 -11.64 6.89 7.76
N SER A 273 -12.60 7.78 8.03
CA SER A 273 -12.96 8.14 9.41
C SER A 273 -13.49 6.93 10.17
N ASP A 274 -13.37 6.93 11.51
CA ASP A 274 -13.85 5.83 12.35
C ASP A 274 -15.35 5.55 12.13
N GLU A 275 -16.16 6.59 12.00
CA GLU A 275 -17.60 6.50 11.69
C GLU A 275 -17.86 5.88 10.31
N SER A 276 -17.18 6.36 9.26
CA SER A 276 -17.35 5.84 7.89
C SER A 276 -16.93 4.37 7.80
N LEU A 277 -15.77 4.04 8.38
CA LEU A 277 -15.23 2.69 8.41
C LEU A 277 -16.18 1.73 9.13
N PHE A 278 -16.70 2.14 10.29
CA PHE A 278 -17.67 1.38 11.07
C PHE A 278 -18.98 1.15 10.31
N GLN A 279 -19.55 2.19 9.70
CA GLN A 279 -20.77 2.08 8.91
C GLN A 279 -20.61 1.15 7.71
N ARG A 280 -19.50 1.26 6.98
CA ARG A 280 -19.17 0.37 5.85
C ARG A 280 -18.97 -1.08 6.31
N GLY A 281 -18.31 -1.27 7.45
CA GLY A 281 -18.17 -2.57 8.11
C GLY A 281 -19.53 -3.20 8.45
N PHE A 282 -20.43 -2.44 9.07
CA PHE A 282 -21.79 -2.88 9.37
C PHE A 282 -22.60 -3.23 8.12
N ARG A 283 -22.44 -2.49 7.03
CA ARG A 283 -23.07 -2.83 5.73
C ARG A 283 -22.54 -4.14 5.15
N LYS A 284 -21.22 -4.40 5.24
CA LYS A 284 -20.62 -5.68 4.83
C LYS A 284 -21.16 -6.83 5.69
N TYR A 285 -21.18 -6.66 7.02
CA TYR A 285 -21.74 -7.64 7.95
C TYR A 285 -23.21 -7.96 7.64
N LYS A 286 -24.07 -6.95 7.52
CA LYS A 286 -25.49 -7.14 7.23
C LYS A 286 -25.71 -7.89 5.91
N ARG A 287 -24.94 -7.58 4.87
CA ARG A 287 -25.02 -8.30 3.59
C ARG A 287 -24.79 -9.80 3.75
N HIS A 288 -23.69 -10.19 4.39
CA HIS A 288 -23.36 -11.60 4.63
C HIS A 288 -24.38 -12.27 5.56
N ALA A 289 -24.78 -11.59 6.64
CA ALA A 289 -25.79 -12.10 7.57
C ALA A 289 -27.15 -12.33 6.89
N THR A 290 -27.57 -11.43 5.99
CA THR A 290 -28.80 -11.57 5.20
C THR A 290 -28.70 -12.77 4.25
N HIS A 291 -27.60 -12.92 3.51
CA HIS A 291 -27.41 -14.10 2.64
C HIS A 291 -27.53 -15.41 3.42
N ILE A 292 -26.93 -15.49 4.61
CA ILE A 292 -27.03 -16.66 5.49
C ILE A 292 -28.49 -16.90 5.93
N ALA A 293 -29.18 -15.84 6.38
CA ALA A 293 -30.56 -15.94 6.84
C ALA A 293 -31.54 -16.34 5.74
N GLU A 294 -31.27 -15.93 4.49
CA GLU A 294 -32.07 -16.28 3.31
C GLU A 294 -31.75 -17.68 2.75
N GLY A 295 -30.80 -18.41 3.34
CA GLY A 295 -30.39 -19.75 2.88
C GLY A 295 -29.45 -19.74 1.68
N ASN A 296 -29.01 -18.57 1.23
CA ASN A 296 -28.08 -18.38 0.11
C ASN A 296 -26.61 -18.24 0.56
N GLY A 297 -26.34 -18.39 1.86
CA GLY A 297 -25.03 -18.15 2.46
C GLY A 297 -24.00 -19.22 2.12
N THR A 298 -22.86 -18.80 1.59
CA THR A 298 -21.69 -19.65 1.37
C THR A 298 -20.85 -19.80 2.65
N PHE A 299 -19.90 -20.75 2.65
CA PHE A 299 -18.89 -20.84 3.71
C PHE A 299 -18.14 -19.51 3.92
N LYS A 300 -17.88 -18.77 2.84
CA LYS A 300 -17.25 -17.45 2.88
C LYS A 300 -18.13 -16.44 3.61
N ASP A 301 -19.44 -16.43 3.35
CA ASP A 301 -20.38 -15.54 4.05
C ASP A 301 -20.41 -15.83 5.55
N GLN A 302 -20.43 -17.13 5.93
CA GLN A 302 -20.40 -17.55 7.33
C GLN A 302 -19.12 -17.10 8.03
N SER A 303 -17.96 -17.33 7.39
CA SER A 303 -16.65 -16.92 7.92
C SER A 303 -16.55 -15.41 8.09
N GLU A 304 -16.96 -14.63 7.09
CA GLU A 304 -16.96 -13.16 7.14
C GLU A 304 -17.91 -12.61 8.20
N ALA A 305 -19.13 -13.13 8.28
CA ALA A 305 -20.09 -12.71 9.31
C ALA A 305 -19.58 -13.03 10.72
N ALA A 306 -18.99 -14.21 10.91
CA ALA A 306 -18.40 -14.62 12.19
C ALA A 306 -17.18 -13.76 12.58
N ALA A 307 -16.37 -13.33 11.61
CA ALA A 307 -15.22 -12.45 11.84
C ALA A 307 -15.65 -11.00 12.13
N LEU A 308 -16.62 -10.47 11.38
CA LEU A 308 -17.06 -9.08 11.48
C LEU A 308 -17.88 -8.78 12.73
N LYS A 309 -18.71 -9.72 13.20
CA LYS A 309 -19.60 -9.49 14.34
C LYS A 309 -18.86 -9.05 15.63
N PRO A 310 -17.89 -9.83 16.16
CA PRO A 310 -17.13 -9.41 17.34
C PRO A 310 -16.24 -8.19 17.06
N LEU A 311 -15.66 -8.11 15.86
CA LEU A 311 -14.81 -6.98 15.47
C LEU A 311 -15.57 -5.65 15.49
N LEU A 312 -16.79 -5.60 14.96
CA LEU A 312 -17.64 -4.42 14.98
C LEU A 312 -18.08 -4.06 16.39
N HIS A 313 -18.38 -5.05 17.24
CA HIS A 313 -18.67 -4.78 18.64
C HIS A 313 -17.49 -4.08 19.34
N ASP A 314 -16.29 -4.63 19.20
CA ASP A 314 -15.09 -4.09 19.85
C ASP A 314 -14.69 -2.73 19.27
N PHE A 315 -14.81 -2.55 17.95
CA PHE A 315 -14.60 -1.27 17.28
C PHE A 315 -15.59 -0.21 17.78
N GLY A 316 -16.88 -0.55 17.86
CA GLY A 316 -17.91 0.36 18.36
C GLY A 316 -17.63 0.80 19.80
N LYS A 317 -17.20 -0.14 20.65
CA LYS A 317 -16.81 0.15 22.03
C LYS A 317 -15.56 1.04 22.12
N ALA A 318 -14.52 0.74 21.34
CA ALA A 318 -13.26 1.47 21.36
C ALA A 318 -13.41 2.95 20.94
N PHE A 319 -14.28 3.21 19.96
CA PHE A 319 -14.47 4.55 19.39
C PHE A 319 -15.79 5.24 19.81
N GLY A 320 -16.56 4.64 20.72
CA GLY A 320 -17.82 5.21 21.20
C GLY A 320 -18.92 5.28 20.13
N LEU A 321 -18.88 4.40 19.14
CA LEU A 321 -19.80 4.38 18.00
C LEU A 321 -21.00 3.49 18.30
N LYS A 322 -22.19 3.96 17.92
CA LYS A 322 -23.44 3.20 18.07
C LYS A 322 -23.76 2.48 16.78
N GLU A 323 -24.29 1.27 16.90
CA GLU A 323 -24.79 0.53 15.74
C GLU A 323 -25.65 1.46 14.87
N PRO A 324 -25.40 1.53 13.55
CA PRO A 324 -26.18 2.40 12.69
C PRO A 324 -27.65 2.00 12.79
N THR A 325 -28.46 2.88 13.38
CA THR A 325 -29.91 2.75 13.33
C THR A 325 -30.30 2.76 11.87
N VAL A 326 -30.90 1.65 11.43
CA VAL A 326 -31.57 1.61 10.14
C VAL A 326 -32.78 2.52 10.30
N ASN A 327 -32.61 3.82 10.08
CA ASN A 327 -33.68 4.52 9.42
C ASN A 327 -33.65 3.92 8.01
N PRO A 328 -34.68 3.15 7.60
CA PRO A 328 -34.98 3.13 6.18
C PRO A 328 -35.32 4.58 5.88
N ALA A 329 -34.32 5.41 5.58
CA ALA A 329 -34.55 6.56 4.76
C ALA A 329 -35.42 6.01 3.63
N PRO A 330 -36.58 6.64 3.33
CA PRO A 330 -37.28 6.31 2.11
C PRO A 330 -36.17 6.25 1.06
N ARG A 331 -36.14 5.19 0.25
CA ARG A 331 -35.41 5.29 -1.01
C ARG A 331 -35.91 6.60 -1.60
N VAL A 332 -35.13 7.68 -1.48
CA VAL A 332 -35.22 8.77 -2.41
C VAL A 332 -35.00 8.00 -3.70
N PRO A 333 -36.02 7.89 -4.57
CA PRO A 333 -35.79 7.30 -5.86
C PRO A 333 -34.64 8.14 -6.39
N GLY A 334 -33.47 7.52 -6.55
CA GLY A 334 -32.45 8.14 -7.37
C GLY A 334 -33.19 8.53 -8.64
N SER A 335 -33.20 9.82 -8.96
CA SER A 335 -33.65 10.30 -10.25
C SER A 335 -32.65 9.79 -11.28
N SER A 336 -32.70 8.50 -11.53
CA SER A 336 -31.95 7.73 -12.51
C SER A 336 -32.59 6.34 -12.66
N SER A 337 -33.92 6.26 -12.56
CA SER A 337 -34.62 5.45 -13.56
C SER A 337 -34.61 6.29 -14.83
N PRO A 338 -34.19 5.77 -15.99
CA PRO A 338 -34.39 6.46 -17.26
C PRO A 338 -35.87 6.80 -17.34
N LYS A 339 -36.21 8.07 -17.57
CA LYS A 339 -37.56 8.41 -18.04
C LYS A 339 -37.85 7.50 -19.24
N PRO A 340 -39.09 6.99 -19.42
CA PRO A 340 -39.46 6.37 -20.67
C PRO A 340 -39.22 7.43 -21.74
N GLN A 341 -38.14 7.28 -22.51
CA GLN A 341 -38.01 8.02 -23.75
C GLN A 341 -39.24 7.64 -24.55
N GLN A 342 -39.99 8.66 -24.97
CA GLN A 342 -40.93 8.50 -26.07
C GLN A 342 -40.24 7.66 -27.13
N SER A 343 -40.91 6.59 -27.55
CA SER A 343 -40.45 5.69 -28.59
C SER A 343 -40.19 6.50 -29.86
N VAL A 344 -38.97 6.99 -30.01
CA VAL A 344 -38.43 7.32 -31.32
C VAL A 344 -38.26 5.96 -31.98
N ALA A 345 -38.97 5.77 -33.08
CA ALA A 345 -38.88 4.55 -33.88
C ALA A 345 -37.40 4.17 -34.06
N PRO A 346 -37.05 2.88 -33.94
CA PRO A 346 -35.67 2.45 -34.06
C PRO A 346 -35.12 2.93 -35.40
N THR A 347 -34.11 3.80 -35.34
CA THR A 347 -33.34 4.11 -36.54
C THR A 347 -32.64 2.82 -36.92
N PRO A 348 -32.81 2.30 -38.15
CA PRO A 348 -32.20 1.04 -38.54
C PRO A 348 -30.69 1.16 -38.39
N ILE A 349 -30.12 0.32 -37.52
CA ILE A 349 -28.68 0.09 -37.46
C ILE A 349 -28.33 -0.53 -38.80
N ASN A 350 -27.69 0.23 -39.69
CA ASN A 350 -27.06 -0.30 -40.89
C ASN A 350 -25.68 -0.83 -40.49
N PRO A 351 -25.49 -2.16 -40.37
CA PRO A 351 -24.18 -2.72 -40.10
C PRO A 351 -23.39 -2.63 -41.41
N PHE A 352 -22.55 -1.60 -41.51
CA PHE A 352 -21.68 -1.30 -42.65
C PHE A 352 -22.41 -0.84 -43.92
N SER A 353 -21.86 0.19 -44.56
CA SER A 353 -22.32 0.61 -45.89
C SER A 353 -21.88 -0.46 -46.90
N PRO A 354 -22.72 -0.92 -47.86
CA PRO A 354 -22.32 -1.92 -48.86
C PRO A 354 -21.21 -1.44 -49.83
N ARG A 355 -20.81 -0.17 -49.71
CA ARG A 355 -19.66 0.45 -50.39
C ARG A 355 -18.39 0.49 -49.53
N THR A 356 -18.40 -0.08 -48.32
CA THR A 356 -17.23 -0.11 -47.44
C THR A 356 -16.20 -1.04 -48.06
N THR A 357 -15.12 -0.46 -48.56
CA THR A 357 -13.95 -1.22 -49.01
C THR A 357 -13.29 -1.84 -47.78
N LEU A 358 -13.05 -3.15 -47.81
CA LEU A 358 -12.27 -3.82 -46.79
C LEU A 358 -10.91 -3.12 -46.68
N ARG A 359 -10.50 -2.79 -45.45
CA ARG A 359 -9.15 -2.28 -45.21
C ARG A 359 -8.13 -3.34 -45.67
N PRO A 360 -6.96 -2.93 -46.19
CA PRO A 360 -5.91 -3.86 -46.54
C PRO A 360 -5.56 -4.74 -45.34
N SER A 361 -5.12 -5.96 -45.62
CA SER A 361 -4.64 -6.93 -44.63
C SER A 361 -3.67 -6.28 -43.66
N ASP A 362 -3.78 -6.65 -42.36
CA ASP A 362 -2.87 -6.15 -41.33
C ASP A 362 -1.43 -6.33 -41.79
N THR A 363 -0.75 -5.19 -41.96
CA THR A 363 0.65 -5.17 -42.38
C THR A 363 1.50 -5.17 -41.11
N PRO A 364 2.41 -6.14 -40.93
CA PRO A 364 3.36 -6.10 -39.83
C PRO A 364 4.13 -4.77 -39.88
N LEU A 365 4.12 -4.03 -38.77
CA LEU A 365 4.96 -2.83 -38.65
C LEU A 365 6.42 -3.27 -38.79
N THR A 366 7.10 -2.74 -39.80
CA THR A 366 8.51 -3.07 -40.12
C THR A 366 9.49 -2.38 -39.16
N SER A 367 9.00 -1.58 -38.22
CA SER A 367 9.81 -0.89 -37.23
C SER A 367 10.20 -1.85 -36.10
N SER A 368 11.45 -2.29 -36.11
CA SER A 368 12.10 -3.06 -35.04
C SER A 368 12.47 -2.22 -33.81
N VAL A 369 12.19 -0.91 -33.83
CA VAL A 369 12.57 0.01 -32.76
C VAL A 369 11.36 0.27 -31.88
N ILE A 370 11.36 -0.35 -30.70
CA ILE A 370 10.43 -0.04 -29.62
C ILE A 370 10.88 1.31 -29.03
N PRO A 371 10.01 2.33 -28.96
CA PRO A 371 10.37 3.63 -28.39
C PRO A 371 10.78 3.49 -26.92
N THR A 372 11.78 4.26 -26.51
CA THR A 372 12.39 4.24 -25.18
C THR A 372 12.12 5.53 -24.40
N GLN A 373 12.53 5.59 -23.13
CA GLN A 373 12.41 6.78 -22.30
C GLN A 373 12.99 8.01 -23.01
N GLY A 374 12.21 9.10 -23.08
CA GLY A 374 12.57 10.34 -23.74
C GLY A 374 12.16 10.43 -25.21
N ASP A 375 11.70 9.33 -25.83
CA ASP A 375 11.29 9.36 -27.22
C ASP A 375 9.92 10.03 -27.40
N PRO A 376 9.77 10.90 -28.42
CA PRO A 376 8.47 11.44 -28.80
C PRO A 376 7.65 10.40 -29.55
N VAL A 377 6.46 10.08 -29.06
CA VAL A 377 5.51 9.17 -29.72
C VAL A 377 4.24 9.91 -30.10
N THR A 378 3.67 9.52 -31.25
CA THR A 378 2.41 10.07 -31.74
C THR A 378 1.27 9.12 -31.39
N ARG A 379 0.30 9.61 -30.63
CA ARG A 379 -0.94 8.90 -30.32
C ARG A 379 -2.00 9.29 -31.33
N VAL A 380 -2.66 8.29 -31.91
CA VAL A 380 -3.84 8.47 -32.77
C VAL A 380 -5.00 7.66 -32.20
N SER A 381 -6.12 8.32 -31.91
CA SER A 381 -7.43 7.71 -31.65
C SER A 381 -8.40 8.07 -32.77
N ALA A 382 -9.58 7.43 -32.77
CA ALA A 382 -10.60 7.63 -33.81
C ALA A 382 -11.08 9.09 -33.96
N ASP A 383 -10.88 9.92 -32.94
CA ASP A 383 -11.36 11.28 -32.83
C ASP A 383 -10.26 12.33 -32.59
N ARG A 384 -9.02 11.93 -32.23
CA ARG A 384 -7.94 12.84 -31.85
C ARG A 384 -6.56 12.28 -32.18
N SER A 385 -5.64 13.16 -32.55
CA SER A 385 -4.21 12.85 -32.57
C SER A 385 -3.46 13.80 -31.63
N GLY A 386 -2.35 13.34 -31.06
CA GLY A 386 -1.50 14.14 -30.18
C GLY A 386 -0.11 13.53 -30.04
N SER A 387 0.86 14.33 -29.63
CA SER A 387 2.23 13.88 -29.34
C SER A 387 2.46 13.85 -27.83
N LEU A 388 3.18 12.84 -27.35
CA LEU A 388 3.65 12.74 -25.97
C LEU A 388 5.10 12.27 -25.95
N VAL A 389 5.86 12.69 -24.95
CA VAL A 389 7.22 12.21 -24.69
C VAL A 389 7.15 11.10 -23.66
N LEU A 390 7.82 9.97 -23.92
CA LEU A 390 7.86 8.86 -22.98
C LEU A 390 8.65 9.25 -21.72
N GLY A 391 8.02 9.08 -20.55
CA GLY A 391 8.65 9.33 -19.26
C GLY A 391 9.64 8.22 -18.87
N ALA A 392 10.14 8.29 -17.62
CA ALA A 392 11.01 7.24 -17.10
C ALA A 392 10.32 5.88 -17.08
N LEU A 393 11.02 4.85 -17.58
CA LEU A 393 10.53 3.48 -17.52
C LEU A 393 10.64 2.99 -16.07
N LEU A 394 9.51 2.71 -15.44
CA LEU A 394 9.46 2.31 -14.03
C LEU A 394 9.55 0.78 -13.84
N GLY A 395 9.31 0.02 -14.91
CA GLY A 395 9.35 -1.45 -14.93
C GLY A 395 8.75 -1.99 -16.23
N GLU A 396 8.90 -3.30 -16.47
CA GLU A 396 8.26 -3.98 -17.60
C GLU A 396 6.89 -4.54 -17.17
N GLY A 397 5.85 -4.31 -17.97
CA GLY A 397 4.46 -4.64 -17.66
C GLY A 397 3.54 -3.43 -17.83
N GLY A 398 2.30 -3.63 -18.30
CA GLY A 398 1.41 -2.58 -18.83
C GLY A 398 1.01 -1.41 -17.92
N GLU A 399 1.54 -1.31 -16.70
CA GLU A 399 1.39 -0.15 -15.81
C GLU A 399 2.73 0.56 -15.47
N GLY A 400 3.86 0.15 -16.06
CA GLY A 400 5.19 0.78 -15.94
C GLY A 400 5.29 2.14 -16.61
#